data_AF-I9KQR0-F1
#
_entry.id   AF-I9KQR0-F1
#
_cell.length_a   1.000
_cell.length_b   1.000
_cell.length_c   1.000
_cell.angle_alpha   90.00
_cell.angle_beta   90.00
_cell.angle_gamma   90.00
#
_symmetry.space_group_name_H-M   'P 1'
#
loop_
_entity.id
_entity.type
_entity.pdbx_description
1 polymer ?
#
loop_
_entity_poly.entity_id
_entity_poly.type
_entity_poly.pdbx_seq_one_letter_code
_entity_poly.pdbx_strand_id
1 'polypeptide(L)'
;MYKDDYNIALKALELINQRLNISLPEDEAGFIALHLHAALENAGLSNTLKNTRLVSQLVSTIENHLGKHIDRDSIDYLRLVTHLRFAIDRLEKNSPVVNELLASIKKKFKKAYNIAIQVAKVIEDTLGKKVPEEEIGYIAIHIQRLINTI
;
A
#
# COMPACT_ATOMS: atom_id res chain seq x y z
N MET A 1 8.89 25.94 3.18
CA MET A 1 8.39 24.57 3.00
C MET A 1 8.99 23.88 1.77
N TYR A 2 10.21 24.23 1.33
CA TYR A 2 10.86 23.67 0.12
C TYR A 2 12.36 23.40 0.31
N LYS A 3 12.84 23.35 1.55
CA LYS A 3 14.29 23.36 1.79
C LYS A 3 14.96 22.09 1.26
N ASP A 4 14.29 20.94 1.41
CA ASP A 4 14.83 19.66 0.94
C ASP A 4 14.75 19.54 -0.59
N ASP A 5 13.60 19.88 -1.19
CA ASP A 5 13.42 19.87 -2.65
C ASP A 5 14.38 20.86 -3.35
N TYR A 6 14.59 22.05 -2.78
CA TYR A 6 15.56 23.03 -3.29
C TYR A 6 17.01 22.55 -3.18
N ASN A 7 17.38 21.90 -2.08
CA ASN A 7 18.70 21.30 -1.93
C ASN A 7 18.95 20.17 -2.95
N ILE A 8 17.92 19.39 -3.28
CA ILE A 8 17.98 18.37 -4.34
C ILE A 8 18.10 19.04 -5.71
N ALA A 9 17.35 20.12 -5.94
CA ALA A 9 17.40 20.88 -7.18
C ALA A 9 18.76 21.52 -7.43
N LEU A 10 19.43 22.04 -6.40
CA LEU A 10 20.81 22.55 -6.50
C LEU A 10 21.79 21.47 -6.95
N LYS A 11 21.69 20.25 -6.37
CA LYS A 11 22.51 19.11 -6.80
C LYS A 11 22.20 18.69 -8.23
N ALA A 12 20.92 18.71 -8.62
CA ALA A 12 20.51 18.42 -9.99
C ALA A 12 21.06 19.46 -10.98
N LEU A 13 21.03 20.74 -10.62
CA LEU A 13 21.60 21.85 -11.40
C LEU A 13 23.11 21.67 -11.61
N GLU A 14 23.84 21.31 -10.54
CA GLU A 14 25.28 21.00 -10.62
C GLU A 14 25.56 19.85 -11.58
N LEU A 15 24.80 18.76 -11.49
CA LEU A 15 24.93 17.60 -12.38
C LEU A 15 24.62 17.95 -13.85
N ILE A 16 23.63 18.82 -14.10
CA ILE A 16 23.28 19.29 -15.45
C ILE A 16 24.43 20.13 -16.02
N ASN A 17 24.94 21.09 -15.25
CA ASN A 17 26.05 21.95 -15.64
C ASN A 17 27.30 21.12 -15.97
N GLN A 18 27.63 20.13 -15.15
CA GLN A 18 28.76 19.22 -15.37
C GLN A 18 28.59 18.35 -16.62
N ARG A 19 27.41 17.76 -16.84
CA ARG A 19 27.17 16.83 -17.96
C ARG A 19 27.06 17.53 -19.31
N LEU A 20 26.43 18.70 -19.34
CA LEU A 20 26.19 19.44 -20.57
C LEU A 20 27.27 20.50 -20.84
N ASN A 21 28.22 20.68 -19.92
CA ASN A 21 29.27 21.69 -19.97
C ASN A 21 28.69 23.11 -20.18
N ILE A 22 27.66 23.43 -19.41
CA ILE A 22 26.98 24.74 -19.40
C ILE A 22 27.00 25.32 -17.99
N SER A 23 26.63 26.60 -17.85
CA SER A 23 26.57 27.29 -16.56
C SER A 23 25.20 27.96 -16.39
N LEU A 24 24.21 27.18 -15.98
CA LEU A 24 22.89 27.68 -15.61
C LEU A 24 22.97 28.44 -14.27
N PRO A 25 22.24 29.55 -14.12
CA PRO A 25 22.21 30.33 -12.89
C PRO A 25 21.46 29.58 -11.77
N GLU A 26 21.75 29.93 -10.51
CA GLU A 26 21.12 29.31 -9.34
C GLU A 26 19.58 29.49 -9.33
N ASP A 27 19.07 30.55 -9.96
CA ASP A 27 17.63 30.81 -10.10
C ASP A 27 16.87 29.64 -10.78
N GLU A 28 17.54 28.84 -11.61
CA GLU A 28 16.96 27.63 -12.22
C GLU A 28 16.68 26.51 -11.20
N ALA A 29 17.40 26.50 -10.06
CA ALA A 29 17.14 25.54 -8.99
C ALA A 29 15.72 25.70 -8.41
N GLY A 30 15.17 26.92 -8.41
CA GLY A 30 13.79 27.17 -8.00
C GLY A 30 12.78 26.47 -8.92
N PHE A 31 12.97 26.56 -10.23
CA PHE A 31 12.12 25.91 -11.23
C PHE A 31 12.25 24.38 -11.19
N ILE A 32 13.48 23.87 -11.06
CA ILE A 32 13.73 22.43 -10.89
C ILE A 32 13.04 21.92 -9.62
N ALA A 33 13.15 22.63 -8.49
CA ALA A 33 12.50 22.25 -7.24
C ALA A 33 10.97 22.22 -7.38
N LEU A 34 10.38 23.21 -8.07
CA LEU A 34 8.94 23.27 -8.31
C LEU A 34 8.45 22.08 -9.15
N HIS A 35 9.15 21.77 -10.26
CA HIS A 35 8.81 20.63 -11.10
C HIS A 35 9.01 19.29 -10.38
N LEU A 36 10.06 19.16 -9.57
CA LEU A 36 10.29 17.99 -8.74
C LEU A 36 9.16 17.78 -7.74
N HIS A 37 8.76 18.84 -7.03
CA HIS A 37 7.67 18.79 -6.07
C HIS A 37 6.34 18.36 -6.73
N ALA A 38 5.98 18.99 -7.84
CA ALA A 38 4.78 18.64 -8.60
C ALA A 38 4.81 17.19 -9.11
N ALA A 39 5.98 16.69 -9.52
CA ALA A 39 6.14 15.30 -9.93
C ALA A 39 5.96 14.32 -8.76
N LEU A 40 6.50 14.64 -7.58
CA LEU A 40 6.35 13.83 -6.36
C LEU A 40 4.89 13.79 -5.88
N GLU A 41 4.19 14.93 -5.87
CA GLU A 41 2.76 14.98 -5.52
C GLU A 41 1.91 14.14 -6.49
N ASN A 42 2.15 14.29 -7.81
CA ASN A 42 1.46 13.50 -8.82
C ASN A 42 1.73 11.99 -8.67
N ALA A 43 2.97 11.61 -8.36
CA ALA A 43 3.32 10.23 -8.08
C ALA A 43 2.60 9.70 -6.83
N GLY A 44 2.51 10.51 -5.76
CA GLY A 44 1.77 10.19 -4.54
C GLY A 44 0.26 10.00 -4.78
N LEU A 45 -0.34 10.88 -5.59
CA LEU A 45 -1.74 10.74 -6.01
C LEU A 45 -1.95 9.47 -6.84
N SER A 46 -1.06 9.19 -7.79
CA SER A 46 -1.09 7.96 -8.59
C SER A 46 -1.00 6.72 -7.70
N ASN A 47 -0.11 6.71 -6.71
CA ASN A 47 0.04 5.58 -5.80
C ASN A 47 -1.20 5.40 -4.91
N THR A 48 -1.78 6.51 -4.43
CA THR A 48 -3.02 6.48 -3.65
C THR A 48 -4.16 5.85 -4.44
N LEU A 49 -4.34 6.26 -5.71
CA LEU A 49 -5.36 5.69 -6.60
C LEU A 49 -5.12 4.20 -6.89
N LYS A 50 -3.87 3.79 -7.10
CA LYS A 50 -3.49 2.37 -7.26
C LYS A 50 -3.85 1.56 -6.02
N ASN A 51 -3.51 2.06 -4.83
CA ASN A 51 -3.79 1.40 -3.56
C ASN A 51 -5.30 1.29 -3.31
N THR A 52 -6.10 2.32 -3.62
CA THR A 52 -7.56 2.25 -3.54
C THR A 52 -8.13 1.18 -4.46
N ARG A 53 -7.67 1.10 -5.71
CA ARG A 53 -8.10 0.07 -6.67
C ARG A 53 -7.74 -1.33 -6.20
N LEU A 54 -6.53 -1.51 -5.67
CA LEU A 54 -6.10 -2.78 -5.10
C LEU A 54 -7.01 -3.18 -3.94
N VAL A 55 -7.27 -2.29 -2.98
CA VAL A 55 -8.18 -2.57 -1.87
C VAL A 55 -9.57 -3.00 -2.37
N SER A 56 -10.14 -2.32 -3.36
CA SER A 56 -11.42 -2.73 -3.97
C SER A 56 -11.34 -4.14 -4.56
N GLN A 57 -10.28 -4.47 -5.29
CA GLN A 57 -10.06 -5.80 -5.85
C GLN A 57 -9.92 -6.89 -4.76
N LEU A 58 -9.23 -6.59 -3.66
CA LEU A 58 -9.09 -7.50 -2.52
C LEU A 58 -10.44 -7.77 -1.86
N VAL A 59 -11.26 -6.73 -1.65
CA VAL A 59 -12.63 -6.88 -1.13
C VAL A 59 -13.47 -7.76 -2.06
N SER A 60 -13.47 -7.50 -3.37
CA SER A 60 -14.18 -8.34 -4.33
C SER A 60 -13.69 -9.79 -4.32
N THR A 61 -12.39 -10.01 -4.14
CA THR A 61 -11.83 -11.35 -4.00
C THR A 61 -12.39 -12.06 -2.76
N ILE A 62 -12.50 -11.35 -1.63
CA ILE A 62 -13.11 -11.88 -0.39
C ILE A 62 -14.59 -12.21 -0.62
N GLU A 63 -15.36 -11.32 -1.22
CA GLU A 63 -16.80 -11.51 -1.51
C GLU A 63 -17.02 -12.74 -2.40
N ASN A 64 -16.22 -12.89 -3.46
CA ASN A 64 -16.28 -14.04 -4.37
C ASN A 64 -16.02 -15.37 -3.64
N HIS A 65 -15.01 -15.41 -2.77
CA HIS A 65 -14.71 -16.63 -2.00
C HIS A 65 -15.71 -16.91 -0.87
N LEU A 66 -16.36 -15.87 -0.34
CA LEU A 66 -17.43 -16.02 0.64
C LEU A 66 -18.77 -16.38 -0.02
N GLY A 67 -18.94 -16.10 -1.30
CA GLY A 67 -20.20 -16.27 -2.03
C GLY A 67 -21.28 -15.27 -1.60
N LYS A 68 -20.88 -14.09 -1.09
CA LYS A 68 -21.79 -13.08 -0.57
C LYS A 68 -21.20 -11.67 -0.64
N HIS A 69 -22.08 -10.68 -0.76
CA HIS A 69 -21.72 -9.27 -0.64
C HIS A 69 -21.54 -8.87 0.83
N ILE A 70 -20.56 -8.01 1.08
CA ILE A 70 -20.30 -7.42 2.39
C ILE A 70 -20.99 -6.06 2.43
N ASP A 71 -21.78 -5.84 3.49
CA ASP A 71 -22.39 -4.55 3.77
C ASP A 71 -21.32 -3.46 3.94
N ARG A 72 -21.37 -2.44 3.06
CA ARG A 72 -20.41 -1.34 2.98
C ARG A 72 -20.58 -0.34 4.12
N ASP A 73 -21.72 -0.32 4.79
CA ASP A 73 -21.98 0.53 5.96
C ASP A 73 -21.61 -0.16 7.28
N SER A 74 -21.24 -1.44 7.24
CA SER A 74 -20.87 -2.20 8.42
C SER A 74 -19.51 -1.80 9.02
N ILE A 75 -19.42 -1.84 10.34
CA ILE A 75 -18.16 -1.60 11.07
C ILE A 75 -17.08 -2.61 10.67
N ASP A 76 -17.46 -3.87 10.40
CA ASP A 76 -16.50 -4.90 10.03
C ASP A 76 -15.92 -4.66 8.62
N TYR A 77 -16.71 -4.13 7.68
CA TYR A 77 -16.20 -3.68 6.39
C TYR A 77 -15.20 -2.53 6.54
N LEU A 78 -15.54 -1.51 7.33
CA LEU A 78 -14.64 -0.37 7.56
C LEU A 78 -13.30 -0.83 8.17
N ARG A 79 -13.35 -1.76 9.14
CA ARG A 79 -12.15 -2.34 9.74
C ARG A 79 -11.31 -3.14 8.74
N LEU A 80 -11.95 -3.95 7.89
CA LEU A 80 -11.27 -4.71 6.85
C LEU A 80 -10.54 -3.77 5.89
N VAL A 81 -11.25 -2.79 5.31
CA VAL A 81 -10.68 -1.83 4.35
C VAL A 81 -9.52 -1.05 4.96
N THR A 82 -9.69 -0.59 6.21
CA THR A 82 -8.65 0.12 6.95
C THR A 82 -7.41 -0.76 7.13
N HIS A 83 -7.60 -2.01 7.54
CA HIS A 83 -6.49 -2.94 7.72
C HIS A 83 -5.77 -3.25 6.41
N LEU A 84 -6.50 -3.53 5.33
CA LEU A 84 -5.92 -3.78 4.00
C LEU A 84 -5.08 -2.58 3.52
N ARG A 85 -5.58 -1.35 3.72
CA ARG A 85 -4.83 -0.13 3.38
C ARG A 85 -3.50 -0.06 4.13
N PHE A 86 -3.52 -0.32 5.45
CA PHE A 86 -2.30 -0.32 6.25
C PHE A 86 -1.37 -1.49 5.95
N ALA A 87 -1.91 -2.65 5.59
CA ALA A 87 -1.12 -3.81 5.17
C ALA A 87 -0.33 -3.49 3.89
N ILE A 88 -0.99 -2.91 2.88
CA ILE A 88 -0.34 -2.47 1.64
C ILE A 88 0.75 -1.44 1.93
N ASP A 89 0.45 -0.41 2.74
CA ASP A 89 1.44 0.62 3.11
C ASP A 89 2.67 0.03 3.82
N ARG A 90 2.47 -0.93 4.74
CA ARG A 90 3.57 -1.63 5.41
C ARG A 90 4.41 -2.46 4.44
N LEU A 91 3.77 -3.17 3.51
CA LEU A 91 4.46 -3.96 2.49
C LEU A 91 5.27 -3.07 1.55
N GLU A 92 4.72 -1.93 1.12
CA GLU A 92 5.45 -0.94 0.31
C GLU A 92 6.68 -0.40 1.06
N LYS A 93 6.56 -0.16 2.37
CA LYS A 93 7.65 0.31 3.25
C LYS A 93 8.59 -0.77 3.77
N ASN A 94 8.38 -2.04 3.43
CA ASN A 94 9.12 -3.19 3.97
C ASN A 94 9.15 -3.22 5.52
N SER A 95 8.03 -2.87 6.16
CA SER A 95 7.88 -2.84 7.62
C SER A 95 7.16 -4.11 8.10
N PRO A 96 7.89 -5.11 8.64
CA PRO A 96 7.30 -6.38 9.05
C PRO A 96 6.42 -6.24 10.30
N VAL A 97 5.49 -7.18 10.46
CA VAL A 97 4.64 -7.31 11.65
C VAL A 97 4.85 -8.67 12.31
N VAL A 98 4.68 -8.71 13.64
CA VAL A 98 4.68 -9.94 14.41
C VAL A 98 3.23 -10.30 14.75
N ASN A 99 2.85 -11.56 14.56
CA ASN A 99 1.52 -12.06 14.90
C ASN A 99 1.64 -13.28 15.82
N GLU A 100 1.63 -13.04 17.14
CA GLU A 100 1.73 -14.09 18.16
C GLU A 100 0.56 -15.10 18.12
N LEU A 101 -0.56 -14.71 17.52
CA LEU A 101 -1.76 -15.54 17.43
C LEU A 101 -1.81 -16.39 16.16
N LEU A 102 -0.80 -16.31 15.28
CA LEU A 102 -0.81 -16.95 13.96
C LEU A 102 -1.16 -18.44 14.02
N ALA A 103 -0.50 -19.21 14.89
CA ALA A 103 -0.77 -20.64 15.03
C ALA A 103 -2.24 -20.92 15.44
N SER A 104 -2.78 -20.11 16.35
CA SER A 104 -4.18 -20.21 16.78
C SER A 104 -5.15 -19.85 15.66
N ILE A 105 -4.86 -18.81 14.87
CA ILE A 105 -5.65 -18.38 13.72
C ILE A 105 -5.69 -19.51 12.68
N LYS A 106 -4.55 -20.07 12.30
CA LYS A 106 -4.48 -21.20 11.33
C LYS A 106 -5.29 -22.41 11.79
N LYS A 107 -5.26 -22.71 13.09
CA LYS A 107 -5.99 -23.85 13.67
C LYS A 107 -7.50 -23.60 13.73
N LYS A 108 -7.93 -22.42 14.20
CA LYS A 108 -9.33 -22.10 14.50
C LYS A 108 -10.10 -21.54 13.30
N PHE A 109 -9.44 -20.74 12.46
CA PHE A 109 -10.06 -19.96 11.39
C PHE A 109 -9.64 -20.45 9.99
N LYS A 110 -9.61 -21.78 9.79
CA LYS A 110 -9.11 -22.42 8.56
C LYS A 110 -9.74 -21.83 7.28
N LYS A 111 -11.06 -21.63 7.26
CA LYS A 111 -11.76 -21.04 6.11
C LYS A 111 -11.27 -19.62 5.85
N ALA A 112 -11.29 -18.76 6.87
CA ALA A 112 -10.85 -17.37 6.73
C ALA A 112 -9.38 -17.26 6.32
N TYR A 113 -8.52 -18.12 6.89
CA TYR A 113 -7.11 -18.18 6.57
C TYR A 113 -6.85 -18.62 5.12
N ASN A 114 -7.58 -19.60 4.62
CA ASN A 114 -7.48 -20.00 3.21
C ASN A 114 -7.89 -18.87 2.25
N ILE A 115 -8.93 -18.10 2.59
CA ILE A 115 -9.32 -16.92 1.81
C ILE A 115 -8.23 -15.84 1.91
N ALA A 116 -7.67 -15.61 3.10
CA ALA A 116 -6.57 -14.67 3.29
C ALA A 116 -5.34 -15.02 2.45
N ILE A 117 -5.03 -16.31 2.23
CA ILE A 117 -3.97 -16.72 1.30
C ILE A 117 -4.27 -16.28 -0.14
N GLN A 118 -5.52 -16.41 -0.59
CA GLN A 118 -5.91 -15.97 -1.93
C GLN A 118 -5.84 -14.44 -2.08
N VAL A 119 -6.25 -13.71 -1.04
CA VAL A 119 -6.09 -12.26 -0.95
C VAL A 119 -4.62 -11.87 -0.99
N ALA A 120 -3.78 -12.57 -0.22
CA ALA A 120 -2.34 -12.34 -0.20
C ALA A 120 -1.72 -12.54 -1.58
N LYS A 121 -2.11 -13.59 -2.31
CA LYS A 121 -1.66 -13.81 -3.70
C LYS A 121 -1.95 -12.62 -4.60
N VAL A 122 -3.15 -12.04 -4.53
CA VAL A 122 -3.49 -10.84 -5.32
C VAL A 122 -2.59 -9.65 -4.94
N ILE A 123 -2.27 -9.48 -3.65
CA ILE A 123 -1.33 -8.45 -3.20
C ILE A 123 0.07 -8.72 -3.76
N GLU A 124 0.56 -9.97 -3.69
CA GLU A 124 1.88 -10.37 -4.17
C GLU A 124 2.02 -10.14 -5.68
N ASP A 125 1.01 -10.55 -6.46
CA ASP A 125 0.96 -10.38 -7.91
C ASP A 125 0.92 -8.89 -8.30
N THR A 126 0.31 -8.04 -7.47
CA THR A 126 0.18 -6.60 -7.75
C THR A 126 1.40 -5.79 -7.34
N LEU A 127 1.98 -6.09 -6.17
CA LEU A 127 3.09 -5.33 -5.59
C LEU A 127 4.47 -5.92 -5.93
N GLY A 128 4.53 -7.16 -6.42
CA GLY A 128 5.79 -7.88 -6.65
C GLY A 128 6.55 -8.19 -5.34
N LYS A 129 5.86 -8.18 -4.20
CA LYS A 129 6.43 -8.38 -2.86
C LYS A 129 5.73 -9.53 -2.16
N LYS A 130 6.49 -10.38 -1.49
CA LYS A 130 5.95 -11.48 -0.69
C LYS A 130 5.17 -10.93 0.52
N VAL A 131 4.00 -11.50 0.78
CA VAL A 131 3.20 -11.16 1.97
C VAL A 131 3.62 -12.09 3.13
N PRO A 132 4.09 -11.56 4.26
CA PRO A 132 4.43 -12.36 5.44
C PRO A 132 3.22 -13.13 5.98
N GLU A 133 3.47 -14.30 6.55
CA GLU A 133 2.42 -15.18 7.05
C GLU A 133 1.63 -14.54 8.21
N GLU A 134 2.31 -13.69 8.97
CA GLU A 134 1.78 -12.88 10.07
C GLU A 134 0.69 -11.92 9.57
N GLU A 135 0.91 -11.30 8.42
CA GLU A 135 -0.04 -10.40 7.76
C GLU A 135 -1.24 -11.19 7.20
N ILE A 136 -1.00 -12.36 6.60
CA ILE A 136 -2.06 -13.30 6.19
C ILE A 136 -2.94 -13.67 7.40
N GLY A 137 -2.32 -13.91 8.55
CA GLY A 137 -3.02 -14.17 9.81
C GLY A 137 -3.93 -13.01 10.24
N TYR A 138 -3.47 -11.76 10.14
CA TYR A 138 -4.30 -10.61 10.48
C TYR A 138 -5.45 -10.39 9.50
N ILE A 139 -5.21 -10.53 8.20
CA ILE A 139 -6.26 -10.51 7.17
C ILE A 139 -7.32 -11.57 7.48
N ALA A 140 -6.89 -12.78 7.87
CA ALA A 140 -7.79 -13.87 8.25
C ALA A 140 -8.68 -13.52 9.45
N ILE A 141 -8.21 -12.75 10.43
CA ILE A 141 -9.04 -12.28 11.54
C ILE A 141 -10.18 -11.40 11.02
N HIS A 142 -9.90 -10.44 10.13
CA HIS A 142 -10.94 -9.56 9.57
C HIS A 142 -11.95 -10.34 8.73
N ILE A 143 -11.48 -11.28 7.91
CA ILE A 143 -12.37 -12.18 7.15
C ILE A 143 -13.22 -13.03 8.09
N GLN A 144 -12.66 -13.55 9.18
CA GLN A 144 -13.42 -14.36 10.14
C GLN A 144 -14.54 -13.57 10.80
N ARG A 145 -14.34 -12.27 11.07
CA ARG A 145 -15.41 -11.41 11.60
C ARG A 145 -16.57 -11.30 10.61
N LEU A 146 -16.26 -11.07 9.34
CA LEU A 146 -17.28 -11.05 8.28
C LEU A 146 -18.01 -12.38 8.12
N ILE A 147 -17.34 -13.50 8.38
CA ILE A 147 -18.00 -14.81 8.40
C ILE A 147 -18.98 -14.93 9.57
N ASN A 148 -18.68 -14.34 10.73
CA ASN A 148 -19.48 -14.47 11.95
C ASN A 148 -20.64 -13.46 12.04
N THR A 149 -20.51 -12.30 11.39
CA THR A 149 -21.53 -11.24 11.40
C THR A 149 -22.66 -11.48 10.39
N ILE A 150 -22.53 -12.50 9.54
CA ILE A 150 -23.45 -12.78 8.43
C ILE A 150 -23.91 -14.23 8.45
#